data_AF-A0A969Y693-F1
#
_entry.id   AF-A0A969Y693-F1
#
_cell.length_a   1.000
_cell.length_b   1.000
_cell.length_c   1.000
_cell.angle_alpha   90.00
_cell.angle_beta   90.00
_cell.angle_gamma   90.00
#
_symmetry.space_group_name_H-M   'P 1'
#
loop_
_entity.id
_entity.type
_entity.pdbx_description
1 polymer ?
#
loop_
_entity_poly.entity_id
_entity_poly.type
_entity_poly.pdbx_seq_one_letter_code
_entity_poly.pdbx_strand_id
1 'polypeptide(L)'
;MRDAGRQGTQEQNPITELVELFGYHRKAAIRALRSRRVVGAPYVRGRPKEYDPDKLLVPLKAIWLAALQPCGLRLKACLPDWVAAYEQVIAGWTPMYGGHGSDKPKEP
;
A
#
# COMPACT_ATOMS: atom_id res chain seq x y z
N MET A 1 1.14 69.10 -5.48
CA MET A 1 1.96 67.87 -5.66
C MET A 1 1.71 67.02 -4.42
N ARG A 2 0.80 66.03 -4.51
CA ARG A 2 1.04 64.56 -4.52
C ARG A 2 1.93 64.13 -3.33
N ASP A 3 1.50 63.24 -2.45
CA ASP A 3 1.10 61.87 -2.77
C ASP A 3 -0.03 61.33 -1.89
N ALA A 4 -1.10 60.87 -2.53
CA ALA A 4 -2.06 59.97 -1.91
C ALA A 4 -1.40 58.59 -1.80
N GLY A 5 -1.17 58.13 -0.58
CA GLY A 5 -0.68 56.79 -0.30
C GLY A 5 -1.60 55.76 -0.93
N ARG A 6 -1.07 55.04 -1.92
CA ARG A 6 -1.73 53.90 -2.56
C ARG A 6 -1.88 52.81 -1.51
N GLN A 7 -3.05 52.73 -0.86
CA GLN A 7 -3.39 51.58 -0.04
C GLN A 7 -3.41 50.37 -0.98
N GLY A 8 -2.42 49.50 -0.86
CA GLY A 8 -2.44 48.23 -1.57
C GLY A 8 -3.72 47.51 -1.17
N THR A 9 -4.49 47.06 -2.15
CA THR A 9 -5.64 46.18 -1.93
C THR A 9 -5.18 45.02 -1.04
N GLN A 10 -5.59 45.00 0.23
CA GLN A 10 -5.36 43.84 1.07
C GLN A 10 -6.19 42.71 0.47
N GLU A 11 -5.55 41.79 -0.23
CA GLU A 11 -6.18 40.52 -0.61
C GLU A 11 -6.53 39.80 0.70
N GLN A 12 -7.78 39.94 1.13
CA GLN A 12 -8.32 39.31 2.33
C GLN A 12 -8.11 37.80 2.20
N ASN A 13 -7.38 37.22 3.14
CA ASN A 13 -7.17 35.77 3.15
C ASN A 13 -8.52 35.08 3.41
N PRO A 14 -9.04 34.24 2.50
CA PRO A 14 -10.36 33.64 2.63
C PRO A 14 -10.49 32.76 3.88
N ILE A 15 -9.37 32.27 4.44
CA ILE A 15 -9.37 31.56 5.72
C ILE A 15 -9.72 32.52 6.86
N THR A 16 -9.16 33.73 6.87
CA THR A 16 -9.42 34.75 7.88
C THR A 16 -10.87 35.20 7.82
N GLU A 17 -11.37 35.47 6.60
CA GLU A 17 -12.78 35.84 6.38
C GLU A 17 -13.74 34.76 6.90
N LEU A 18 -13.46 33.47 6.68
CA LEU A 18 -14.27 32.37 7.20
C LEU A 18 -14.27 32.28 8.74
N VAL A 19 -13.14 32.57 9.37
CA VAL A 19 -13.01 32.59 10.83
C VAL A 19 -13.81 33.77 11.41
N GLU A 20 -13.69 34.95 10.82
CA GLU A 20 -14.30 36.19 11.32
C GLU A 20 -15.81 36.24 11.06
N LEU A 21 -16.27 35.89 9.84
CA LEU A 21 -17.68 35.99 9.47
C LEU A 21 -18.53 34.81 9.98
N PHE A 22 -17.95 33.61 10.02
CA PHE A 22 -18.70 32.38 10.33
C PHE A 22 -18.27 31.70 11.62
N GLY A 23 -17.27 32.25 12.34
CA GLY A 23 -16.79 31.69 13.61
C GLY A 23 -16.11 30.33 13.47
N TYR A 24 -15.63 29.97 12.27
CA TYR A 24 -14.94 28.70 12.08
C TYR A 24 -13.65 28.66 12.90
N HIS A 25 -13.35 27.53 13.52
CA HIS A 25 -11.99 27.28 14.00
C HIS A 25 -11.05 27.25 12.78
N ARG A 26 -9.87 27.88 12.86
CA ARG A 26 -8.95 28.06 11.71
C ARG A 26 -8.66 26.76 10.93
N LYS A 27 -8.48 25.63 11.63
CA LYS A 27 -8.30 24.30 10.99
C LYS A 27 -9.53 23.84 10.21
N ALA A 28 -10.74 24.16 10.68
CA ALA A 28 -11.98 23.86 9.99
C ALA A 28 -12.13 24.70 8.72
N ALA A 29 -11.83 26.01 8.78
CA ALA A 29 -11.81 26.89 7.61
C ALA A 29 -10.83 26.39 6.52
N ILE A 30 -9.61 26.01 6.92
CA ILE A 30 -8.62 25.41 6.01
C ILE A 30 -9.16 24.12 5.36
N ARG A 31 -9.81 23.24 6.14
CA ARG A 31 -10.37 22.00 5.62
C ARG A 31 -11.54 22.23 4.67
N ALA A 32 -12.38 23.22 4.94
CA ALA A 32 -13.52 23.60 4.10
C ALA A 32 -13.08 24.18 2.76
N LEU A 33 -12.02 25.02 2.77
CA LEU A 33 -11.47 25.64 1.56
C LEU A 33 -10.51 24.74 0.78
N ARG A 34 -10.08 23.61 1.35
CA ARG A 34 -9.16 22.70 0.67
C ARG A 34 -9.87 22.04 -0.52
N SER A 35 -9.39 22.28 -1.73
CA SER A 35 -9.86 21.59 -2.93
C SER A 35 -9.83 20.07 -2.73
N ARG A 36 -10.90 19.38 -3.12
CA ARG A 36 -10.96 17.91 -3.05
C ARG A 36 -9.76 17.34 -3.79
N ARG A 37 -8.91 16.58 -3.09
CA ARG A 37 -7.76 15.93 -3.71
C ARG A 37 -8.30 14.97 -4.79
N VAL A 38 -7.96 15.23 -6.05
CA VAL A 38 -8.13 14.25 -7.12
C VAL A 38 -7.31 13.04 -6.69
N VAL A 39 -7.98 11.92 -6.41
CA VAL A 39 -7.30 10.67 -6.11
C VAL A 39 -6.69 10.22 -7.42
N GLY A 40 -5.40 10.49 -7.62
CA GLY A 40 -4.65 9.95 -8.75
C GLY A 40 -4.67 8.42 -8.73
N ALA A 41 -4.36 7.80 -9.87
CA ALA A 41 -4.23 6.35 -9.99
C ALA A 41 -3.40 5.77 -8.82
N PRO A 42 -3.70 4.55 -8.36
CA PRO A 42 -3.04 3.97 -7.20
C PRO A 42 -1.53 3.94 -7.40
N TYR A 43 -0.84 4.88 -6.76
CA TYR A 43 0.61 4.91 -6.71
C TYR A 43 1.06 3.79 -5.79
N VAL A 44 1.71 2.77 -6.35
CA VAL A 44 2.28 1.67 -5.56
C VAL A 44 3.43 2.24 -4.75
N ARG A 45 3.18 2.48 -3.46
CA ARG A 45 4.20 2.93 -2.51
C ARG A 45 5.08 1.74 -2.11
N GLY A 46 6.39 1.92 -2.13
CA GLY A 46 7.36 0.94 -1.63
C GLY A 46 8.41 0.53 -2.67
N ARG A 47 9.33 -0.36 -2.26
CA ARG A 47 10.32 -0.96 -3.15
C ARG A 47 9.61 -1.83 -4.20
N PRO A 48 10.02 -1.77 -5.48
CA PRO A 48 9.57 -2.73 -6.48
C PRO A 48 9.71 -4.17 -6.00
N LYS A 49 8.71 -5.01 -6.28
CA LYS A 49 8.75 -6.43 -5.93
C LYS A 49 9.74 -7.14 -6.86
N GLU A 50 10.72 -7.82 -6.28
CA GLU A 50 11.68 -8.66 -7.03
C GLU A 50 11.19 -10.09 -7.23
N TYR A 51 10.13 -10.48 -6.53
CA TYR A 51 9.59 -11.82 -6.54
C TYR A 51 8.13 -11.82 -7.01
N ASP A 52 7.74 -12.95 -7.59
CA ASP A 52 6.36 -13.24 -7.96
C ASP A 52 5.60 -13.73 -6.71
N PRO A 53 4.68 -12.93 -6.14
CA PRO A 53 3.95 -13.32 -4.94
C PRO A 53 3.09 -14.56 -5.20
N ASP A 54 2.52 -14.73 -6.39
CA ASP A 54 1.57 -15.79 -6.67
C ASP A 54 2.26 -17.16 -6.65
N LYS A 55 3.53 -17.21 -7.08
CA LYS A 55 4.38 -18.40 -6.99
C LYS A 55 4.82 -18.73 -5.56
N LEU A 56 5.02 -17.72 -4.71
CA LEU A 56 5.54 -17.91 -3.36
C LEU A 56 4.47 -18.10 -2.28
N LEU A 57 3.24 -17.64 -2.53
CA LEU A 57 2.17 -17.70 -1.53
C LEU A 57 1.83 -19.14 -1.13
N VAL A 58 1.78 -20.06 -2.10
CA VAL A 58 1.47 -21.47 -1.86
C VAL A 58 2.50 -22.15 -0.95
N PRO A 59 3.81 -22.16 -1.28
CA PRO A 59 4.82 -22.80 -0.44
C PRO A 59 4.95 -22.13 0.93
N LEU A 60 4.96 -20.79 0.97
CA LEU A 60 5.07 -20.05 2.23
C LEU A 60 3.89 -20.34 3.16
N LYS A 61 2.66 -20.41 2.63
CA LYS A 61 1.48 -20.71 3.44
C LYS A 61 1.50 -22.14 3.97
N ALA A 62 1.93 -23.11 3.17
CA ALA A 62 2.07 -24.50 3.60
C ALA A 62 3.08 -24.63 4.74
N ILE A 63 4.28 -24.07 4.58
CA ILE A 63 5.33 -24.06 5.61
C ILE A 63 4.84 -23.33 6.86
N TRP A 64 4.19 -22.17 6.70
CA TRP A 64 3.69 -21.37 7.82
C TRP A 64 2.65 -22.12 8.65
N LEU A 65 1.72 -22.83 8.00
CA LEU A 65 0.72 -23.65 8.70
C LEU A 65 1.37 -24.83 9.43
N ALA A 66 2.32 -25.53 8.79
CA ALA A 66 3.01 -26.66 9.38
C ALA A 66 3.94 -26.26 10.54
N ALA A 67 4.52 -25.06 10.49
CA ALA A 67 5.39 -24.51 11.53
C ALA A 67 4.63 -23.89 12.73
N LEU A 68 3.32 -24.14 12.86
CA LEU A 68 2.45 -23.55 13.90
C LEU A 68 2.33 -22.03 13.83
N GLN A 69 2.28 -21.47 12.62
CA GLN A 69 1.98 -20.07 12.33
C GLN A 69 2.90 -19.06 13.05
N PRO A 70 4.24 -19.15 12.89
CA PRO A 70 5.17 -18.24 13.52
C PRO A 70 5.04 -16.81 12.96
N CYS A 71 5.49 -15.82 13.74
CA CYS A 71 5.63 -14.45 13.23
C CYS A 71 6.69 -14.39 12.11
N GLY A 72 6.61 -13.40 11.22
CA GLY A 72 7.45 -13.35 10.01
C GLY A 72 8.95 -13.44 10.25
N LEU A 73 9.46 -12.90 11.37
CA LEU A 73 10.88 -13.02 11.74
C LEU A 73 11.26 -14.46 12.10
N ARG A 74 10.40 -15.15 12.84
CA ARG A 74 10.60 -16.57 13.17
C ARG A 74 10.44 -17.45 11.95
N LEU A 75 9.43 -17.17 11.10
CA LEU A 75 9.26 -17.86 9.82
C LEU A 75 10.54 -17.76 8.98
N LYS A 76 11.09 -16.55 8.83
CA LYS A 76 12.34 -16.33 8.11
C LYS A 76 13.51 -17.16 8.67
N ALA A 77 13.60 -17.28 9.98
CA ALA A 77 14.67 -18.04 10.63
C ALA A 77 14.54 -19.55 10.41
N CYS A 78 13.31 -20.10 10.35
CA CYS A 78 13.10 -21.52 10.12
C CYS A 78 13.01 -21.92 8.63
N LEU A 79 12.79 -20.97 7.71
CA LEU A 79 12.73 -21.27 6.26
C LEU A 79 13.85 -22.17 5.72
N PRO A 80 15.14 -22.01 6.08
CA PRO A 80 16.21 -22.85 5.54
C PRO A 80 15.97 -24.36 5.75
N ASP A 81 15.49 -24.74 6.93
CA ASP A 81 15.22 -26.15 7.26
C ASP A 81 13.95 -26.65 6.58
N TRP A 82 12.93 -25.79 6.50
CA TRP A 82 11.61 -26.14 5.99
C TRP A 82 11.52 -26.20 4.46
N VAL A 83 12.31 -25.38 3.76
CA VAL A 83 12.32 -25.37 2.28
C VAL A 83 12.83 -26.70 1.74
N ALA A 84 13.92 -27.24 2.32
CA ALA A 84 14.46 -28.53 1.90
C ALA A 84 13.45 -29.68 2.08
N ALA A 85 12.73 -29.69 3.21
CA ALA A 85 11.66 -30.66 3.44
C ALA A 85 10.48 -30.48 2.46
N TYR A 86 10.10 -29.23 2.18
CA TYR A 86 9.02 -28.91 1.25
C TYR A 86 9.32 -29.34 -0.19
N GLU A 87 10.56 -29.14 -0.66
CA GLU A 87 11.01 -29.58 -1.98
C GLU A 87 11.00 -31.10 -2.11
N GLN A 88 11.41 -31.83 -1.06
CA GLN A 88 11.31 -33.29 -1.01
C GLN A 88 9.87 -33.79 -1.06
N VAL A 89 8.96 -33.09 -0.38
CA VAL A 89 7.53 -33.40 -0.42
C VAL A 89 6.98 -33.20 -1.83
N ILE A 90 7.23 -32.06 -2.48
CA ILE A 90 6.73 -31.81 -3.85
C ILE A 90 7.24 -32.86 -4.85
N ALA A 91 8.49 -33.32 -4.72
CA ALA A 91 9.05 -34.35 -5.59
C ALA A 91 8.30 -35.71 -5.48
N GLY A 92 7.56 -35.94 -4.39
CA GLY A 92 6.79 -37.17 -4.16
C GLY A 92 5.29 -36.96 -3.92
N TRP A 93 4.77 -35.73 -3.94
CA TRP A 93 3.42 -35.39 -3.51
C TRP A 93 2.60 -34.80 -4.65
N THR A 94 1.65 -35.58 -5.16
CA THR A 94 0.56 -35.10 -6.02
C THR A 94 -0.68 -34.87 -5.13
N PRO A 95 -1.10 -33.63 -4.86
CA PRO A 95 -2.29 -33.40 -4.04
C PRO A 95 -3.57 -33.69 -4.82
N MET A 96 -4.49 -34.44 -4.20
CA MET A 96 -5.79 -34.80 -4.80
C MET A 96 -6.88 -33.71 -4.64
N TYR A 97 -6.60 -32.58 -3.98
CA TYR A 97 -7.55 -31.47 -3.85
C TYR A 97 -6.92 -30.14 -4.28
N GLY A 98 -7.39 -29.63 -5.43
CA GLY A 98 -7.36 -28.21 -5.79
C GLY A 98 -6.27 -27.82 -6.79
N GLY A 99 -6.58 -27.91 -8.09
CA GLY A 99 -5.74 -27.41 -9.17
C GLY A 99 -5.97 -25.95 -9.56
N HIS A 100 -5.11 -25.53 -10.51
CA HIS A 100 -5.18 -24.39 -11.44
C HIS A 100 -4.68 -23.04 -10.91
N GLY A 101 -3.82 -22.27 -11.59
CA GLY A 101 -3.06 -22.37 -12.85
C GLY A 101 -1.79 -21.51 -12.66
N SER A 102 -0.79 -21.46 -13.52
CA SER A 102 -0.78 -21.52 -14.97
C SER A 102 0.68 -21.69 -15.39
N ASP A 103 0.97 -22.71 -16.19
CA ASP A 103 2.03 -22.70 -17.20
C ASP A 103 1.84 -23.98 -18.01
N LYS A 104 0.86 -23.96 -18.93
CA LYS A 104 0.94 -24.84 -20.09
C LYS A 104 1.91 -24.18 -21.07
N PRO A 105 2.95 -24.87 -21.57
CA PRO A 105 3.73 -24.34 -22.66
C PRO A 105 2.77 -24.16 -23.86
N LYS A 106 2.77 -22.96 -24.43
CA LYS A 106 2.13 -22.69 -25.71
C LYS A 106 2.99 -23.38 -26.75
N GLU A 107 2.63 -24.61 -27.10
CA GLU A 107 3.22 -25.31 -28.24
C GLU A 107 2.92 -24.53 -29.53
N PRO A 108 3.85 -24.51 -30.50
CA PRO A 108 3.76 -23.71 -31.73
C PRO A 108 2.65 -24.18 -32.68
#